data_AF-A0A7W8AA40-F1
#
_entry.id   AF-A0A7W8AA40-F1
#
_cell.length_a   1.000
_cell.length_b   1.000
_cell.length_c   1.000
_cell.angle_alpha   90.00
_cell.angle_beta   90.00
_cell.angle_gamma   90.00
#
_symmetry.space_group_name_H-M   'P 1'
#
loop_
_entity.id
_entity.type
_entity.pdbx_description
1 polymer ?
#
loop_
_entity_poly.entity_id
_entity_poly.type
_entity_poly.pdbx_seq_one_letter_code
_entity_poly.pdbx_strand_id
1 'polypeptide(L)'
;MDLRPVRTMICLPYAGGGASAYNGLLRELAGLADLNVVPVQLPGRENRIVEPPAFTIAEIADEVAAATAEPYALYGHSMGARLAFEVVRELRRRGLRRPSRLYVGGAHPPDRRVPLAAAVDLPDDAFIDQLVRRAGALLELKHLPELRELMMPVLRSDFTWIKNYAYAPEPPIDSPIVAFTGLDDGEVGAAETLGWARHTSAGFRLRTLRGGHLFVQDRPAELAALIADDLAGEPAPPEPDELHLWLGRPADHTAVLRRYAGRAALGTSHTGELTLVAAVADSGPGVGVAILRAPDLGDDLPELSGDELEQIEDAAEEDRRWLALRAVTAKRALMAADGHQADPAAAGFPDLADPGPWQAQSDPGLERLARWQVVHLPLHTSRGEALGAVAVPHGTVRLSLDIPSEEQR
;
A
#
# COMPACT_ATOMS: atom_id res chain seq x y z
N MET A 1 -1.96 22.96 12.47
CA MET A 1 -2.30 22.36 11.17
C MET A 1 -2.79 23.49 10.30
N ASP A 2 -2.16 23.72 9.15
CA ASP A 2 -2.61 24.72 8.19
C ASP A 2 -3.95 24.25 7.60
N LEU A 3 -5.02 25.03 7.76
CA LEU A 3 -6.38 24.66 7.37
C LEU A 3 -6.71 25.10 5.93
N ARG A 4 -5.77 25.75 5.24
CA ARG A 4 -5.97 26.14 3.85
C ARG A 4 -6.01 24.89 2.96
N PRO A 5 -6.86 24.88 1.93
CA PRO A 5 -6.94 23.76 1.00
C PRO A 5 -5.62 23.59 0.25
N VAL A 6 -5.26 22.35 -0.02
CA VAL A 6 -4.13 22.01 -0.90
C VAL A 6 -4.52 22.35 -2.34
N ARG A 7 -3.79 23.26 -2.97
CA ARG A 7 -4.03 23.67 -4.37
C ARG A 7 -2.90 23.28 -5.33
N THR A 8 -1.82 22.72 -4.80
CA THR A 8 -0.66 22.33 -5.59
C THR A 8 -0.22 20.94 -5.18
N MET A 9 -0.04 20.07 -6.17
CA MET A 9 0.58 18.78 -6.01
C MET A 9 1.82 18.69 -6.89
N ILE A 10 2.97 18.54 -6.26
CA ILE A 10 4.24 18.39 -6.96
C ILE A 10 4.47 16.91 -7.22
N CYS A 11 4.81 16.53 -8.45
CA CYS A 11 4.90 15.13 -8.88
C CYS A 11 6.33 14.73 -9.26
N LEU A 12 6.87 13.70 -8.62
CA LEU A 12 8.21 13.16 -8.87
C LEU A 12 8.14 11.87 -9.70
N PRO A 13 8.77 11.82 -10.88
CA PRO A 13 8.60 10.73 -11.84
C PRO A 13 9.23 9.41 -11.37
N TYR A 14 8.69 8.32 -11.91
CA TYR A 14 9.32 7.00 -11.87
C TYR A 14 10.55 6.93 -12.78
N ALA A 15 11.35 5.85 -12.66
CA ALA A 15 12.56 5.66 -13.45
C ALA A 15 12.28 5.68 -14.97
N GLY A 16 13.04 6.48 -15.71
CA GLY A 16 12.84 6.70 -17.15
C GLY A 16 11.66 7.61 -17.51
N GLY A 17 10.76 7.91 -16.56
CA GLY A 17 9.66 8.85 -16.75
C GLY A 17 10.11 10.31 -16.68
N GLY A 18 9.40 11.20 -17.38
CA GLY A 18 9.54 12.65 -17.28
C GLY A 18 8.22 13.33 -16.87
N ALA A 19 8.15 14.66 -16.98
CA ALA A 19 6.97 15.44 -16.58
C ALA A 19 5.70 14.99 -17.30
N SER A 20 5.82 14.59 -18.56
CA SER A 20 4.69 14.18 -19.40
C SER A 20 3.92 12.97 -18.87
N ALA A 21 4.54 12.14 -18.01
CA ALA A 21 3.91 11.01 -17.34
C ALA A 21 2.67 11.42 -16.52
N TYR A 22 2.60 12.68 -16.08
CA TYR A 22 1.54 13.20 -15.23
C TYR A 22 0.44 13.95 -15.99
N ASN A 23 0.51 14.03 -17.32
CA ASN A 23 -0.47 14.76 -18.13
C ASN A 23 -1.90 14.23 -17.95
N GLY A 24 -2.06 12.90 -17.83
CA GLY A 24 -3.37 12.31 -17.53
C GLY A 24 -3.89 12.77 -16.17
N LEU A 25 -3.07 12.59 -15.13
CA LEU A 25 -3.42 12.97 -13.76
C LEU A 25 -3.73 14.46 -13.60
N LEU A 26 -2.97 15.34 -14.26
CA LEU A 26 -3.23 16.79 -14.32
C LEU A 26 -4.64 17.09 -14.87
N ARG A 27 -5.02 16.47 -15.99
CA ARG A 27 -6.34 16.71 -16.61
C ARG A 27 -7.48 16.30 -15.70
N GLU A 28 -7.37 15.14 -15.07
CA GLU A 28 -8.42 14.59 -14.20
C GLU A 28 -8.57 15.42 -12.91
N LEU A 29 -7.45 15.78 -12.25
CA LEU A 29 -7.49 16.52 -10.99
C LEU A 29 -7.93 17.99 -11.14
N ALA A 30 -7.69 18.60 -12.31
CA ALA A 30 -8.22 19.93 -12.62
C ALA A 30 -9.77 19.95 -12.55
N GLY A 31 -10.44 18.85 -12.87
CA GLY A 31 -11.90 18.72 -12.81
C GLY A 31 -12.46 18.36 -11.42
N LEU A 32 -11.66 17.72 -10.57
CA LEU A 32 -12.14 17.12 -9.31
C LEU A 32 -11.83 17.93 -8.05
N ALA A 33 -10.69 18.65 -8.02
CA ALA A 33 -10.18 19.21 -6.76
C ALA A 33 -9.58 20.63 -6.87
N ASP A 34 -9.70 21.32 -8.02
CA ASP A 34 -9.01 22.60 -8.29
C ASP A 34 -7.51 22.53 -7.94
N LEU A 35 -6.90 21.38 -8.23
CA LEU A 35 -5.53 21.05 -7.85
C LEU A 35 -4.60 21.22 -9.06
N ASN A 36 -3.64 22.12 -8.94
CA ASN A 36 -2.58 22.27 -9.94
C ASN A 36 -1.52 21.18 -9.77
N VAL A 37 -1.34 20.34 -10.80
CA VAL A 37 -0.28 19.32 -10.83
C VAL A 37 0.99 19.91 -11.43
N VAL A 38 2.09 19.84 -10.69
CA VAL A 38 3.40 20.41 -11.06
C VAL A 38 4.41 19.26 -11.15
N PRO A 39 4.63 18.68 -12.33
CA PRO A 39 5.62 17.62 -12.48
C PRO A 39 7.04 18.17 -12.40
N VAL A 40 7.90 17.49 -11.65
CA VAL A 40 9.34 17.75 -11.61
C VAL A 40 9.99 17.10 -12.82
N GLN A 41 10.77 17.89 -13.55
CA GLN A 41 11.51 17.42 -14.73
C GLN A 41 12.96 17.12 -14.37
N LEU A 42 13.26 15.84 -14.14
CA LEU A 42 14.63 15.39 -13.87
C LEU A 42 15.53 15.57 -15.11
N PRO A 43 16.85 15.78 -14.92
CA PRO A 43 17.82 15.90 -16.02
C PRO A 43 17.84 14.69 -16.97
N GLY A 44 18.26 14.94 -18.21
CA GLY A 44 18.50 13.91 -19.22
C GLY A 44 17.25 13.36 -19.90
N ARG A 45 16.10 14.02 -19.77
CA ARG A 45 14.87 13.59 -20.44
C ARG A 45 13.98 14.76 -20.86
N GLU A 46 13.13 14.53 -21.86
CA GLU A 46 12.21 15.53 -22.45
C GLU A 46 12.91 16.86 -22.82
N ASN A 47 12.45 18.00 -22.34
CA ASN A 47 13.07 19.30 -22.62
C ASN A 47 14.45 19.50 -21.95
N ARG A 48 14.89 18.58 -21.07
CA ARG A 48 16.23 18.53 -20.45
C ARG A 48 17.09 17.39 -21.01
N ILE A 49 16.77 16.85 -22.19
CA ILE A 49 17.41 15.67 -22.79
C ILE A 49 18.93 15.80 -22.99
N VAL A 50 19.44 17.02 -23.17
CA VAL A 50 20.87 17.28 -23.38
C VAL A 50 21.68 17.34 -22.07
N GLU A 51 21.02 17.38 -20.93
CA GLU A 51 21.68 17.38 -19.62
C GLU A 51 22.07 15.95 -19.22
N PRO A 52 23.19 15.74 -18.50
CA PRO A 52 23.49 14.44 -17.92
C PRO A 52 22.36 13.98 -16.99
N PRO A 53 21.91 12.71 -17.02
CA PRO A 53 20.80 12.22 -16.19
C PRO A 53 21.23 12.01 -14.74
N ALA A 54 21.74 13.04 -14.07
CA ALA A 54 22.21 13.00 -12.70
C ALA A 54 21.49 14.07 -11.87
N PHE A 55 21.17 13.75 -10.62
CA PHE A 55 20.47 14.64 -9.70
C PHE A 55 20.83 14.30 -8.25
N THR A 56 20.62 15.25 -7.37
CA THR A 56 20.72 15.07 -5.92
C THR A 56 19.39 15.37 -5.24
N ILE A 57 19.15 14.76 -4.08
CA ILE A 57 17.97 15.08 -3.25
C ILE A 57 17.93 16.57 -2.89
N ALA A 58 19.10 17.18 -2.69
CA ALA A 58 19.20 18.59 -2.35
C ALA A 58 18.67 19.50 -3.46
N GLU A 59 19.02 19.25 -4.72
CA GLU A 59 18.53 20.00 -5.87
C GLU A 59 17.01 19.83 -6.05
N ILE A 60 16.52 18.59 -5.91
CA ILE A 60 15.07 18.33 -5.99
C ILE A 60 14.34 19.04 -4.84
N ALA A 61 14.91 19.05 -3.63
CA ALA A 61 14.34 19.76 -2.49
C ALA A 61 14.31 21.28 -2.71
N ASP A 62 15.29 21.86 -3.42
CA ASP A 62 15.29 23.28 -3.79
C ASP A 62 14.14 23.60 -4.78
N GLU A 63 13.95 22.76 -5.81
CA GLU A 63 12.84 22.90 -6.76
C GLU A 63 11.49 22.79 -6.05
N VAL A 64 11.34 21.82 -5.15
CA VAL A 64 10.13 21.66 -4.33
C VAL A 64 9.95 22.87 -3.43
N ALA A 65 10.96 23.30 -2.68
CA ALA A 65 10.85 24.42 -1.75
C ALA A 65 10.38 25.71 -2.46
N ALA A 66 10.89 25.98 -3.67
CA ALA A 66 10.49 27.14 -4.46
C ALA A 66 9.00 27.15 -4.83
N ALA A 67 8.35 25.99 -4.92
CA ALA A 67 6.95 25.83 -5.31
C ALA A 67 5.95 25.75 -4.13
N THR A 68 6.39 25.99 -2.88
CA THR A 68 5.64 25.60 -1.67
C THR A 68 5.25 26.77 -0.75
N ALA A 69 5.02 27.96 -1.30
CA ALA A 69 4.56 29.14 -0.54
C ALA A 69 3.19 28.95 0.14
N GLU A 70 2.36 28.04 -0.39
CA GLU A 70 1.07 27.59 0.14
C GLU A 70 1.13 26.09 0.53
N PRO A 71 0.13 25.54 1.25
CA PRO A 71 0.03 24.12 1.48
C PRO A 71 -0.02 23.32 0.18
N TYR A 72 0.81 22.30 0.13
CA TYR A 72 0.99 21.47 -1.05
C TYR A 72 0.94 19.99 -0.68
N ALA A 73 0.70 19.14 -1.67
CA ALA A 73 0.94 17.71 -1.60
C ALA A 73 2.17 17.36 -2.44
N LEU A 74 2.82 16.25 -2.07
CA LEU A 74 3.89 15.67 -2.87
C LEU A 74 3.42 14.29 -3.33
N TYR A 75 3.49 14.03 -4.63
CA TYR A 75 3.23 12.72 -5.21
C TYR A 75 4.51 12.18 -5.80
N GLY A 76 4.80 10.91 -5.56
CA GLY A 76 5.89 10.21 -6.22
C GLY A 76 5.44 8.82 -6.64
N HIS A 77 5.90 8.37 -7.81
CA HIS A 77 5.59 7.02 -8.30
C HIS A 77 6.86 6.19 -8.44
N SER A 78 6.86 4.94 -7.96
CA SER A 78 8.01 4.03 -7.97
C SER A 78 9.27 4.72 -7.42
N MET A 79 10.32 4.92 -8.24
CA MET A 79 11.49 5.73 -7.87
C MET A 79 11.11 7.09 -7.27
N GLY A 80 10.15 7.78 -7.89
CA GLY A 80 9.67 9.09 -7.48
C GLY A 80 9.08 9.11 -6.08
N ALA A 81 8.46 8.01 -5.62
CA ALA A 81 7.96 7.91 -4.24
C ALA A 81 9.11 7.93 -3.23
N ARG A 82 10.22 7.26 -3.57
CA ARG A 82 11.45 7.25 -2.76
C ARG A 82 12.14 8.60 -2.78
N LEU A 83 12.20 9.25 -3.94
CA LEU A 83 12.67 10.64 -4.05
C LEU A 83 11.82 11.57 -3.20
N ALA A 84 10.50 11.45 -3.28
CA ALA A 84 9.56 12.27 -2.53
C ALA A 84 9.76 12.13 -1.02
N PHE A 85 9.90 10.89 -0.54
CA PHE A 85 10.19 10.62 0.86
C PHE A 85 11.50 11.27 1.34
N GLU A 86 12.59 11.13 0.60
CA GLU A 86 13.88 11.74 0.96
C GLU A 86 13.87 13.26 0.84
N VAL A 87 13.12 13.82 -0.11
CA VAL A 87 12.89 15.26 -0.20
C VAL A 87 12.15 15.76 1.04
N VAL A 88 11.12 15.06 1.52
CA VAL A 88 10.44 15.45 2.77
C VAL A 88 11.40 15.45 3.95
N ARG A 89 12.27 14.44 4.07
CA ARG A 89 13.31 14.41 5.11
C ARG A 89 14.31 15.56 4.97
N GLU A 90 14.70 15.90 3.74
CA GLU A 90 15.60 17.00 3.46
C GLU A 90 14.98 18.36 3.81
N LEU A 91 13.71 18.59 3.44
CA LEU A 91 12.96 19.78 3.81
C LEU A 91 12.86 19.91 5.35
N ARG A 92 12.60 18.81 6.06
CA ARG A 92 12.60 18.77 7.52
C ARG A 92 13.97 19.17 8.10
N ARG A 93 15.07 18.62 7.58
CA ARG A 93 16.44 18.96 8.04
C ARG A 93 16.74 20.45 7.85
N ARG A 94 16.16 21.09 6.84
CA ARG A 94 16.31 22.52 6.54
C ARG A 94 15.29 23.43 7.24
N GLY A 95 14.36 22.87 8.03
CA GLY A 95 13.29 23.64 8.67
C GLY A 95 12.28 24.25 7.68
N LEU A 96 12.18 23.67 6.47
CA LEU A 96 11.26 24.12 5.43
C LEU A 96 9.87 23.49 5.63
N ARG A 97 8.87 24.05 4.96
CA ARG A 97 7.48 23.58 5.05
C ARG A 97 7.40 22.13 4.57
N ARG A 98 6.81 21.27 5.40
CA ARG A 98 6.45 19.88 5.06
C ARG A 98 5.20 19.82 4.17
N PRO A 99 5.01 18.77 3.35
CA PRO A 99 3.78 18.61 2.60
C PRO A 99 2.59 18.30 3.52
N SER A 100 1.38 18.63 3.07
CA SER A 100 0.14 18.26 3.75
C SER A 100 -0.18 16.77 3.61
N ARG A 101 0.30 16.16 2.52
CA ARG A 101 0.20 14.74 2.18
C ARG A 101 1.43 14.33 1.38
N LEU A 102 1.97 13.16 1.71
CA LEU A 102 2.88 12.44 0.83
C LEU A 102 2.10 11.28 0.18
N TYR A 103 1.83 11.41 -1.11
CA TYR A 103 1.26 10.36 -1.93
C TYR A 103 2.38 9.50 -2.53
N VAL A 104 2.32 8.19 -2.33
CA VAL A 104 3.30 7.23 -2.87
C VAL A 104 2.59 6.20 -3.73
N GLY A 105 2.96 6.07 -5.00
CA GLY A 105 2.34 5.12 -5.91
C GLY A 105 3.32 4.04 -6.37
N GLY A 106 2.91 2.77 -6.33
CA GLY A 106 3.67 1.65 -6.91
C GLY A 106 5.11 1.59 -6.39
N ALA A 107 5.32 1.71 -5.08
CA ALA A 107 6.66 1.79 -4.51
C ALA A 107 6.83 0.94 -3.25
N HIS A 108 7.94 0.21 -3.19
CA HIS A 108 8.37 -0.41 -1.93
C HIS A 108 8.66 0.65 -0.86
N PRO A 109 8.44 0.34 0.43
CA PRO A 109 8.86 1.18 1.53
C PRO A 109 10.36 1.53 1.47
N PRO A 110 10.79 2.71 1.95
CA PRO A 110 12.14 3.21 1.75
C PRO A 110 13.22 2.33 2.38
N ASP A 111 12.93 1.52 3.37
CA ASP A 111 13.85 0.56 4.00
C ASP A 111 13.89 -0.83 3.32
N ARG A 112 13.13 -1.04 2.24
CA ARG A 112 13.14 -2.28 1.44
C ARG A 112 13.88 -2.09 0.12
N ARG A 113 14.57 -3.13 -0.35
CA ARG A 113 15.20 -3.10 -1.67
C ARG A 113 14.14 -3.19 -2.76
N VAL A 114 14.44 -2.62 -3.93
CA VAL A 114 13.65 -2.78 -5.15
C VAL A 114 14.28 -3.92 -5.95
N PRO A 115 13.64 -5.10 -6.07
CA PRO A 115 14.24 -6.26 -6.72
C PRO A 115 14.67 -5.99 -8.17
N LEU A 116 13.84 -5.29 -8.95
CA LEU A 116 14.15 -4.93 -10.33
C LEU A 116 15.42 -4.09 -10.48
N ALA A 117 15.83 -3.34 -9.45
CA ALA A 117 17.04 -2.51 -9.53
C ALA A 117 18.34 -3.31 -9.67
N ALA A 118 18.36 -4.59 -9.29
CA ALA A 118 19.50 -5.47 -9.56
C ALA A 118 19.71 -5.74 -11.06
N ALA A 119 18.65 -5.60 -11.88
CA ALA A 119 18.72 -5.82 -13.32
C ALA A 119 19.56 -4.75 -14.06
N VAL A 120 19.90 -3.64 -13.40
CA VAL A 120 20.70 -2.55 -14.00
C VAL A 120 22.14 -2.94 -14.32
N ASP A 121 22.64 -4.09 -13.84
CA ASP A 121 23.97 -4.59 -14.22
C ASP A 121 23.90 -5.55 -15.42
N LEU A 122 22.69 -5.96 -15.83
CA LEU A 122 22.52 -6.87 -16.96
C LEU A 122 22.80 -6.15 -18.28
N PRO A 123 23.17 -6.89 -19.35
CA PRO A 123 23.16 -6.35 -20.71
C PRO A 123 21.80 -5.75 -21.07
N ASP A 124 21.79 -4.73 -21.95
CA ASP A 124 20.60 -3.93 -22.26
C ASP A 124 19.36 -4.77 -22.59
N ASP A 125 19.48 -5.81 -23.43
CA ASP A 125 18.34 -6.66 -23.81
C ASP A 125 17.73 -7.35 -22.59
N ALA A 126 18.57 -7.93 -21.73
CA ALA A 126 18.14 -8.63 -20.52
C ALA A 126 17.55 -7.66 -19.48
N PHE A 127 18.07 -6.42 -19.42
CA PHE A 127 17.52 -5.38 -18.56
C PHE A 127 16.13 -4.93 -19.03
N ILE A 128 15.97 -4.60 -20.33
CA ILE A 128 14.68 -4.24 -20.94
C ILE A 128 13.66 -5.37 -20.74
N ASP A 129 14.09 -6.60 -20.88
CA ASP A 129 13.29 -7.78 -20.63
C ASP A 129 12.72 -7.84 -19.19
N GLN A 130 13.52 -7.46 -18.20
CA GLN A 130 13.04 -7.35 -16.81
C GLN A 130 12.06 -6.20 -16.64
N LEU A 131 12.32 -5.02 -17.25
CA LEU A 131 11.40 -3.88 -17.21
C LEU A 131 10.00 -4.26 -17.74
N VAL A 132 9.95 -4.92 -18.90
CA VAL A 132 8.68 -5.36 -19.50
C VAL A 132 7.98 -6.40 -18.64
N ARG A 133 8.69 -7.41 -18.15
CA ARG A 133 8.08 -8.52 -17.38
C ARG A 133 7.52 -8.07 -16.04
N ARG A 134 8.21 -7.17 -15.36
CA ARG A 134 7.93 -6.81 -13.97
C ARG A 134 7.07 -5.56 -13.83
N ALA A 135 7.38 -4.51 -14.60
CA ALA A 135 6.67 -3.23 -14.52
C ALA A 135 5.58 -3.09 -15.60
N GLY A 136 5.48 -4.04 -16.54
CA GLY A 136 4.56 -3.92 -17.69
C GLY A 136 4.88 -2.75 -18.61
N ALA A 137 6.11 -2.24 -18.56
CA ALA A 137 6.50 -0.95 -19.10
C ALA A 137 7.47 -1.07 -20.28
N LEU A 138 7.48 -0.04 -21.14
CA LEU A 138 8.56 0.21 -22.12
C LEU A 138 8.77 -0.93 -23.15
N LEU A 139 7.68 -1.59 -23.55
CA LEU A 139 7.71 -2.63 -24.59
C LEU A 139 8.29 -2.10 -25.90
N GLU A 140 8.07 -0.82 -26.20
CA GLU A 140 8.56 -0.15 -27.39
C GLU A 140 10.09 -0.19 -27.51
N LEU A 141 10.83 -0.27 -26.39
CA LEU A 141 12.30 -0.36 -26.41
C LEU A 141 12.82 -1.65 -27.07
N LYS A 142 11.97 -2.69 -27.16
CA LYS A 142 12.30 -3.93 -27.87
C LYS A 142 12.21 -3.77 -29.39
N HIS A 143 11.46 -2.78 -29.86
CA HIS A 143 11.08 -2.65 -31.26
C HIS A 143 11.57 -1.35 -31.92
N LEU A 144 11.97 -0.36 -31.13
CA LEU A 144 12.43 0.96 -31.59
C LEU A 144 13.87 1.24 -31.11
N PRO A 145 14.89 0.92 -31.92
CA PRO A 145 16.29 1.13 -31.57
C PRO A 145 16.63 2.58 -31.22
N GLU A 146 16.04 3.55 -31.91
CA GLU A 146 16.29 4.98 -31.68
C GLU A 146 15.74 5.43 -30.32
N LEU A 147 14.57 4.92 -29.93
CA LEU A 147 14.00 5.19 -28.60
C LEU A 147 14.85 4.53 -27.51
N ARG A 148 15.36 3.32 -27.79
CA ARG A 148 16.27 2.62 -26.88
C ARG A 148 17.56 3.39 -26.67
N GLU A 149 18.24 3.81 -27.73
CA GLU A 149 19.47 4.60 -27.62
C GLU A 149 19.25 5.89 -26.80
N LEU A 150 18.08 6.52 -26.98
CA LEU A 150 17.70 7.72 -26.26
C LEU A 150 17.43 7.47 -24.76
N MET A 151 16.70 6.40 -24.43
CA MET A 151 16.22 6.15 -23.06
C MET A 151 17.21 5.39 -22.19
N MET A 152 18.10 4.58 -22.77
CA MET A 152 19.01 3.74 -22.00
C MET A 152 19.91 4.51 -21.03
N PRO A 153 20.51 5.66 -21.38
CA PRO A 153 21.30 6.45 -20.43
C PRO A 153 20.51 6.87 -19.19
N VAL A 154 19.25 7.29 -19.37
CA VAL A 154 18.35 7.70 -18.29
C VAL A 154 17.98 6.50 -17.41
N LEU A 155 17.55 5.40 -18.03
CA LEU A 155 17.18 4.17 -17.32
C LEU A 155 18.36 3.64 -16.51
N ARG A 156 19.57 3.60 -17.08
CA ARG A 156 20.77 3.16 -16.38
C ARG A 156 21.07 4.04 -15.18
N SER A 157 20.98 5.37 -15.34
CA SER A 157 21.24 6.29 -14.23
C SER A 157 20.21 6.14 -13.11
N ASP A 158 18.92 6.19 -13.45
CA ASP A 158 17.81 6.10 -12.49
C ASP A 158 17.84 4.78 -11.72
N PHE A 159 17.99 3.65 -12.41
CA PHE A 159 18.06 2.35 -11.73
C PHE A 159 19.36 2.15 -10.94
N THR A 160 20.46 2.79 -11.36
CA THR A 160 21.70 2.82 -10.55
C THR A 160 21.47 3.58 -9.25
N TRP A 161 20.76 4.71 -9.30
CA TRP A 161 20.36 5.44 -8.10
C TRP A 161 19.48 4.58 -7.18
N ILE A 162 18.47 3.90 -7.72
CA ILE A 162 17.60 2.99 -6.93
C ILE A 162 18.40 1.84 -6.30
N LYS A 163 19.31 1.24 -7.07
CA LYS A 163 20.15 0.12 -6.61
C LYS A 163 21.09 0.55 -5.48
N ASN A 164 21.69 1.73 -5.60
CA ASN A 164 22.66 2.26 -4.65
C ASN A 164 22.02 2.98 -3.46
N TYR A 165 20.71 3.22 -3.51
CA TYR A 165 19.98 3.80 -2.40
C TYR A 165 20.19 2.96 -1.13
N ALA A 166 20.67 3.61 -0.08
CA ALA A 166 20.84 3.03 1.24
C ALA A 166 19.96 3.78 2.24
N TYR A 167 18.97 3.09 2.80
CA TYR A 167 18.13 3.68 3.84
C TYR A 167 18.95 3.96 5.09
N ALA A 168 19.00 5.23 5.49
CA ALA A 168 19.49 5.63 6.80
C ALA A 168 18.28 5.77 7.74
N PRO A 169 18.22 5.05 8.89
CA PRO A 169 17.16 5.23 9.87
C PRO A 169 17.10 6.66 10.41
N GLU A 170 15.91 7.26 10.38
CA GLU A 170 15.58 8.54 11.01
C GLU A 170 14.18 8.44 11.64
N PRO A 171 13.77 9.39 12.51
CA PRO A 171 12.40 9.47 12.97
C PRO A 171 11.41 9.52 11.78
N PRO A 172 10.23 8.88 11.90
CA PRO A 172 9.16 8.95 10.89
C PRO A 172 8.85 10.38 10.46
N ILE A 173 8.38 10.57 9.23
CA ILE A 173 7.96 11.90 8.78
C ILE A 173 6.66 12.30 9.47
N ASP A 174 6.48 13.59 9.63
CA ASP A 174 5.34 14.22 10.31
C ASP A 174 4.24 14.65 9.31
N SER A 175 4.24 14.01 8.12
CA SER A 175 3.26 14.20 7.05
C SER A 175 2.50 12.90 6.83
N PRO A 176 1.15 12.92 6.69
CA PRO A 176 0.39 11.71 6.40
C PRO A 176 0.86 11.08 5.09
N ILE A 177 0.97 9.75 5.08
CA ILE A 177 1.32 8.99 3.87
C ILE A 177 0.06 8.32 3.33
N VAL A 178 -0.19 8.47 2.04
CA VAL A 178 -1.27 7.79 1.34
C VAL A 178 -0.64 7.00 0.20
N ALA A 179 -0.67 5.68 0.33
CA ALA A 179 -0.03 4.77 -0.58
C ALA A 179 -1.03 4.16 -1.57
N PHE A 180 -0.61 4.03 -2.82
CA PHE A 180 -1.36 3.45 -3.93
C PHE A 180 -0.61 2.27 -4.52
N THR A 181 -1.29 1.18 -4.81
CA THR A 181 -0.68 0.01 -5.47
C THR A 181 -1.65 -0.65 -6.44
N GLY A 182 -1.15 -1.10 -7.59
CA GLY A 182 -1.93 -1.84 -8.58
C GLY A 182 -2.22 -3.25 -8.10
N LEU A 183 -3.40 -3.79 -8.42
CA LEU A 183 -3.73 -5.20 -8.18
C LEU A 183 -2.90 -6.17 -9.03
N ASP A 184 -2.48 -5.72 -10.22
CA ASP A 184 -1.67 -6.48 -11.17
C ASP A 184 -0.21 -6.00 -11.19
N ASP A 185 0.21 -5.27 -10.15
CA ASP A 185 1.58 -4.76 -10.02
C ASP A 185 2.54 -5.92 -9.71
N GLY A 186 3.37 -6.28 -10.70
CA GLY A 186 4.35 -7.36 -10.58
C GLY A 186 5.59 -7.02 -9.76
N GLU A 187 5.74 -5.76 -9.32
CA GLU A 187 6.87 -5.31 -8.51
C GLU A 187 6.53 -5.16 -7.04
N VAL A 188 5.38 -4.57 -6.71
CA VAL A 188 5.00 -4.29 -5.32
C VAL A 188 3.51 -4.49 -5.10
N GLY A 189 3.17 -5.35 -4.13
CA GLY A 189 1.80 -5.63 -3.74
C GLY A 189 1.34 -4.81 -2.53
N ALA A 190 0.08 -5.04 -2.13
CA ALA A 190 -0.51 -4.42 -0.95
C ALA A 190 0.27 -4.76 0.34
N ALA A 191 0.69 -6.01 0.50
CA ALA A 191 1.41 -6.47 1.69
C ALA A 191 2.75 -5.74 1.88
N GLU A 192 3.54 -5.58 0.82
CA GLU A 192 4.78 -4.80 0.86
C GLU A 192 4.49 -3.31 1.10
N THR A 193 3.45 -2.78 0.45
CA THR A 193 3.07 -1.37 0.54
C THR A 193 2.64 -0.98 1.96
N LEU A 194 2.02 -1.88 2.73
CA LEU A 194 1.71 -1.65 4.16
C LEU A 194 2.94 -1.24 4.98
N GLY A 195 4.14 -1.65 4.56
CA GLY A 195 5.37 -1.27 5.20
C GLY A 195 5.68 0.24 5.16
N TRP A 196 4.95 1.05 4.38
CA TRP A 196 5.05 2.51 4.44
C TRP A 196 4.49 3.09 5.74
N ALA A 197 3.60 2.38 6.44
CA ALA A 197 2.98 2.85 7.68
C ALA A 197 4.00 3.24 8.76
N ARG A 198 5.13 2.50 8.87
CA ARG A 198 6.19 2.78 9.87
C ARG A 198 6.99 4.06 9.59
N HIS A 199 6.84 4.64 8.41
CA HIS A 199 7.63 5.79 7.96
C HIS A 199 6.93 7.13 8.18
N THR A 200 5.73 7.13 8.78
CA THR A 200 5.01 8.35 9.19
C THR A 200 4.46 8.25 10.60
N SER A 201 4.44 9.37 11.32
CA SER A 201 3.71 9.51 12.60
C SER A 201 2.36 10.22 12.44
N ALA A 202 2.05 10.73 11.24
CA ALA A 202 0.89 11.58 10.97
C ALA A 202 -0.28 10.84 10.29
N GLY A 203 -0.26 9.50 10.34
CA GLY A 203 -1.30 8.63 9.82
C GLY A 203 -0.96 8.07 8.44
N PHE A 204 -1.46 6.88 8.17
CA PHE A 204 -1.20 6.10 6.97
C PHE A 204 -2.50 5.64 6.33
N ARG A 205 -2.54 5.67 4.99
CA ARG A 205 -3.62 5.11 4.20
C ARG A 205 -3.05 4.25 3.09
N LEU A 206 -3.70 3.13 2.78
CA LEU A 206 -3.42 2.32 1.61
C LEU A 206 -4.68 2.24 0.76
N ARG A 207 -4.53 2.42 -0.56
CA ARG A 207 -5.57 2.25 -1.56
C ARG A 207 -5.03 1.35 -2.68
N THR A 208 -5.69 0.25 -2.95
CA THR A 208 -5.38 -0.55 -4.14
C THR A 208 -6.29 -0.14 -5.28
N LEU A 209 -5.77 -0.13 -6.50
CA LEU A 209 -6.52 0.18 -7.70
C LEU A 209 -6.26 -0.87 -8.77
N ARG A 210 -7.11 -0.90 -9.79
CA ARG A 210 -6.97 -1.84 -10.90
C ARG A 210 -5.73 -1.50 -11.74
N GLY A 211 -5.16 -2.51 -12.40
CA GLY A 211 -4.01 -2.35 -13.28
C GLY A 211 -2.67 -2.66 -12.63
N GLY A 212 -1.61 -2.53 -13.44
CA GLY A 212 -0.25 -2.88 -13.07
C GLY A 212 0.54 -1.73 -12.45
N HIS A 213 1.86 -1.84 -12.52
CA HIS A 213 2.79 -0.89 -11.88
C HIS A 213 2.53 0.56 -12.32
N LEU A 214 2.36 0.81 -13.63
CA LEU A 214 2.19 2.15 -14.20
C LEU A 214 0.74 2.66 -14.20
N PHE A 215 -0.07 2.31 -13.19
CA PHE A 215 -1.45 2.80 -13.04
C PHE A 215 -1.56 4.33 -13.08
N VAL A 216 -0.50 5.09 -12.78
CA VAL A 216 -0.48 6.55 -12.90
C VAL A 216 -0.70 7.01 -14.34
N GLN A 217 -0.28 6.21 -15.32
CA GLN A 217 -0.49 6.43 -16.75
C GLN A 217 -1.73 5.71 -17.27
N ASP A 218 -1.94 4.47 -16.82
CA ASP A 218 -2.98 3.59 -17.35
C ASP A 218 -4.37 3.89 -16.76
N ARG A 219 -4.42 4.39 -15.52
CA ARG A 219 -5.63 4.64 -14.72
C ARG A 219 -5.63 6.02 -14.04
N PRO A 220 -5.32 7.11 -14.75
CA PRO A 220 -5.20 8.43 -14.13
C PRO A 220 -6.50 8.92 -13.49
N ALA A 221 -7.67 8.57 -14.04
CA ALA A 221 -8.97 8.96 -13.50
C ALA A 221 -9.27 8.29 -12.16
N GLU A 222 -8.99 6.98 -12.03
CA GLU A 222 -9.18 6.23 -10.78
C GLU A 222 -8.24 6.75 -9.69
N LEU A 223 -6.96 7.00 -10.03
CA LEU A 223 -6.00 7.62 -9.13
C LEU A 223 -6.42 9.05 -8.70
N ALA A 224 -6.90 9.86 -9.65
CA ALA A 224 -7.35 11.22 -9.38
C ALA A 224 -8.54 11.26 -8.42
N ALA A 225 -9.52 10.37 -8.60
CA ALA A 225 -10.67 10.24 -7.71
C ALA A 225 -10.22 9.91 -6.28
N LEU A 226 -9.32 8.94 -6.11
CA LEU A 226 -8.80 8.56 -4.80
C LEU A 226 -8.04 9.71 -4.11
N ILE A 227 -7.27 10.50 -4.87
CA ILE A 227 -6.58 11.68 -4.35
C ILE A 227 -7.58 12.78 -3.96
N ALA A 228 -8.60 13.02 -4.78
CA ALA A 228 -9.65 14.00 -4.50
C ALA A 228 -10.44 13.64 -3.23
N ASP A 229 -10.83 12.38 -3.07
CA ASP A 229 -11.53 11.87 -1.89
C ASP A 229 -10.66 12.02 -0.62
N ASP A 230 -9.36 11.74 -0.72
CA ASP A 230 -8.41 11.90 0.38
C ASP A 230 -8.30 13.37 0.85
N LEU A 231 -8.26 14.30 -0.11
CA LEU A 231 -8.19 15.74 0.15
C LEU A 231 -9.51 16.29 0.71
N ALA A 232 -10.65 15.76 0.25
CA ALA A 232 -11.98 16.09 0.77
C ALA A 232 -12.19 15.57 2.21
N GLY A 233 -11.50 14.49 2.60
CA GLY A 233 -11.65 13.86 3.92
C GLY A 233 -12.90 12.97 4.02
N GLU A 234 -13.53 12.67 2.89
CA GLU A 234 -14.74 11.87 2.79
C GLU A 234 -14.51 10.60 1.95
N PRO A 235 -13.96 9.51 2.52
CA PRO A 235 -14.05 8.19 1.89
C PRO A 235 -15.47 7.85 1.43
N ALA A 236 -15.58 7.51 0.15
CA ALA A 236 -16.76 6.89 -0.43
C ALA A 236 -17.17 5.59 0.30
N PRO A 237 -18.44 5.15 0.21
CA PRO A 237 -18.81 3.81 0.62
C PRO A 237 -18.06 2.75 -0.22
N PRO A 238 -17.83 1.54 0.31
CA PRO A 238 -17.19 0.47 -0.44
C PRO A 238 -18.03 0.09 -1.65
N GLU A 239 -17.36 -0.06 -2.80
CA GLU A 239 -17.91 -0.71 -3.98
C GLU A 239 -18.03 -2.24 -3.77
N PRO A 240 -18.80 -2.96 -4.61
CA PRO A 240 -19.00 -4.41 -4.45
C PRO A 240 -17.70 -5.24 -4.43
N ASP A 241 -16.64 -4.75 -5.07
CA ASP A 241 -15.32 -5.38 -5.12
C ASP A 241 -14.30 -4.68 -4.22
N GLU A 242 -14.74 -3.99 -3.17
CA GLU A 242 -13.88 -3.21 -2.28
C GLU A 242 -14.09 -3.54 -0.79
N LEU A 243 -12.98 -3.73 -0.10
CA LEU A 243 -12.89 -3.90 1.34
C LEU A 243 -12.31 -2.64 1.96
N HIS A 244 -13.10 -1.96 2.78
CA HIS A 244 -12.60 -0.86 3.58
C HIS A 244 -12.19 -1.40 4.95
N LEU A 245 -10.97 -1.07 5.36
CA LEU A 245 -10.42 -1.41 6.66
C LEU A 245 -10.05 -0.14 7.41
N TRP A 246 -10.26 -0.18 8.72
CA TRP A 246 -9.78 0.84 9.62
C TRP A 246 -9.14 0.18 10.83
N LEU A 247 -7.94 0.62 11.17
CA LEU A 247 -7.20 0.16 12.34
C LEU A 247 -6.90 1.35 13.26
N GLY A 248 -7.38 1.31 14.50
CA GLY A 248 -7.12 2.38 15.47
C GLY A 248 -7.52 2.00 16.89
N ARG A 249 -7.74 3.00 17.75
CA ARG A 249 -8.07 2.77 19.17
C ARG A 249 -9.55 2.39 19.35
N PRO A 250 -9.88 1.57 20.35
CA PRO A 250 -11.27 1.27 20.70
C PRO A 250 -12.15 2.51 20.93
N ALA A 251 -11.62 3.62 21.43
CA ALA A 251 -12.41 4.84 21.65
C ALA A 251 -12.91 5.49 20.34
N ASP A 252 -12.22 5.27 19.22
CA ASP A 252 -12.43 6.02 17.97
C ASP A 252 -13.33 5.26 16.98
N HIS A 253 -13.49 3.93 17.16
CA HIS A 253 -14.17 3.09 16.18
C HIS A 253 -15.65 3.45 16.00
N THR A 254 -16.33 3.96 17.03
CA THR A 254 -17.76 4.30 16.93
C THR A 254 -18.03 5.39 15.88
N ALA A 255 -17.13 6.35 15.74
CA ALA A 255 -17.23 7.37 14.69
C ALA A 255 -17.08 6.75 13.29
N VAL A 256 -16.19 5.77 13.16
CA VAL A 256 -15.98 5.01 11.92
C VAL A 256 -17.21 4.17 11.59
N LEU A 257 -17.80 3.45 12.54
CA LEU A 257 -19.02 2.67 12.29
C LEU A 257 -20.18 3.54 11.80
N ARG A 258 -20.34 4.75 12.36
CA ARG A 258 -21.39 5.70 11.92
C ARG A 258 -21.22 6.14 10.46
N ARG A 259 -19.98 6.21 9.96
CA ARG A 259 -19.69 6.56 8.56
C ARG A 259 -20.33 5.57 7.58
N TYR A 260 -20.38 4.30 7.97
CA TYR A 260 -20.84 3.18 7.15
C TYR A 260 -22.27 2.74 7.46
N ALA A 261 -22.89 3.28 8.51
CA ALA A 261 -24.22 2.89 8.97
C ALA A 261 -25.26 2.99 7.84
N GLY A 262 -25.89 1.86 7.52
CA GLY A 262 -26.91 1.75 6.46
C GLY A 262 -26.36 1.83 5.03
N ARG A 263 -25.04 1.75 4.84
CA ARG A 263 -24.36 1.83 3.53
C ARG A 263 -23.46 0.62 3.24
N ALA A 264 -23.06 -0.11 4.28
CA ALA A 264 -22.15 -1.24 4.19
C ALA A 264 -22.42 -2.24 5.31
N ALA A 265 -22.09 -3.51 5.07
CA ALA A 265 -22.01 -4.51 6.12
C ALA A 265 -20.70 -4.32 6.90
N LEU A 266 -20.75 -4.48 8.22
CA LEU A 266 -19.65 -4.13 9.12
C LEU A 266 -19.22 -5.33 9.97
N GLY A 267 -17.91 -5.43 10.18
CA GLY A 267 -17.27 -6.32 11.13
C GLY A 267 -16.38 -5.51 12.06
N THR A 268 -16.26 -5.90 13.33
CA THR A 268 -15.35 -5.27 14.27
C THR A 268 -14.71 -6.31 15.18
N SER A 269 -13.40 -6.17 15.41
CA SER A 269 -12.65 -6.99 16.35
C SER A 269 -11.69 -6.13 17.16
N HIS A 270 -11.41 -6.55 18.39
CA HIS A 270 -10.63 -5.80 19.36
C HIS A 270 -9.53 -6.67 19.97
N THR A 271 -8.36 -6.09 20.20
CA THR A 271 -7.28 -6.71 20.99
C THR A 271 -6.51 -5.63 21.72
N GLY A 272 -6.50 -5.69 23.07
CA GLY A 272 -5.87 -4.65 23.89
C GLY A 272 -6.35 -3.23 23.54
N GLU A 273 -5.44 -2.41 23.01
CA GLU A 273 -5.69 -1.01 22.61
C GLU A 273 -5.95 -0.84 21.11
N LEU A 274 -6.15 -1.94 20.38
CA LEU A 274 -6.39 -1.94 18.94
C LEU A 274 -7.79 -2.41 18.62
N THR A 275 -8.34 -1.81 17.58
CA THR A 275 -9.62 -2.16 16.98
C THR A 275 -9.46 -2.19 15.47
N LEU A 276 -9.87 -3.30 14.88
CA LEU A 276 -9.97 -3.46 13.43
C LEU A 276 -11.45 -3.43 13.06
N VAL A 277 -11.81 -2.50 12.18
CA VAL A 277 -13.13 -2.40 11.56
C VAL A 277 -12.99 -2.79 10.11
N ALA A 278 -13.90 -3.63 9.62
CA ALA A 278 -14.03 -3.98 8.22
C ALA A 278 -15.41 -3.55 7.71
N ALA A 279 -15.46 -3.01 6.48
CA ALA A 279 -16.69 -2.63 5.81
C ALA A 279 -16.68 -3.10 4.36
N VAL A 280 -17.78 -3.68 3.89
CA VAL A 280 -17.99 -4.15 2.51
C VAL A 280 -19.36 -3.71 2.01
N ALA A 281 -19.54 -3.58 0.69
CA ALA A 281 -20.82 -3.17 0.11
C ALA A 281 -21.96 -4.09 0.56
N ASP A 282 -23.10 -3.51 0.94
CA ASP A 282 -24.24 -4.23 1.49
C ASP A 282 -24.97 -5.05 0.39
N SER A 283 -24.55 -6.31 0.21
CA SER A 283 -25.14 -7.23 -0.78
C SER A 283 -25.22 -8.70 -0.33
N GLY A 284 -24.93 -9.02 0.94
CA GLY A 284 -24.86 -10.42 1.39
C GLY A 284 -24.50 -10.62 2.89
N PRO A 285 -24.13 -11.85 3.29
CA PRO A 285 -23.75 -12.15 4.69
C PRO A 285 -22.57 -11.27 5.11
N GLY A 286 -22.60 -10.72 6.33
CA GLY A 286 -21.68 -9.68 6.79
C GLY A 286 -20.19 -10.06 6.78
N VAL A 287 -19.31 -9.08 6.95
CA VAL A 287 -17.85 -9.29 6.92
C VAL A 287 -17.33 -9.82 8.27
N GLY A 288 -16.56 -10.90 8.24
CA GLY A 288 -15.91 -11.45 9.42
C GLY A 288 -14.53 -10.84 9.62
N VAL A 289 -14.21 -10.45 10.85
CA VAL A 289 -12.92 -9.85 11.18
C VAL A 289 -12.43 -10.34 12.53
N ALA A 290 -11.12 -10.57 12.61
CA ALA A 290 -10.43 -10.88 13.84
C ALA A 290 -9.11 -10.11 13.90
N ILE A 291 -8.74 -9.67 15.09
CA ILE A 291 -7.40 -9.13 15.36
C ILE A 291 -6.88 -9.76 16.64
N LEU A 292 -5.63 -10.22 16.63
CA LEU A 292 -5.00 -10.88 17.77
C LEU A 292 -3.54 -10.46 17.88
N ARG A 293 -3.05 -10.24 19.10
CA ARG A 293 -1.63 -10.02 19.37
C ARG A 293 -0.97 -11.34 19.75
N ALA A 294 0.29 -11.52 19.36
CA ALA A 294 1.03 -12.73 19.71
C ALA A 294 1.04 -13.05 21.22
N PRO A 295 1.16 -12.07 22.15
CA PRO A 295 1.05 -12.30 23.60
C PRO A 295 -0.34 -12.71 24.10
N ASP A 296 -1.40 -12.42 23.32
CA ASP A 296 -2.78 -12.76 23.68
C ASP A 296 -3.16 -14.17 23.15
N LEU A 297 -2.24 -14.84 22.44
CA LEU A 297 -2.37 -16.24 22.06
C LEU A 297 -2.12 -17.11 23.31
N GLY A 298 -3.14 -17.83 23.75
CA GLY A 298 -3.03 -18.77 24.88
C GLY A 298 -2.22 -20.01 24.53
N ASP A 299 -1.88 -20.82 25.54
CA ASP A 299 -1.17 -22.09 25.36
C ASP A 299 -2.10 -23.21 24.85
N ASP A 300 -3.40 -23.12 25.16
CA ASP A 300 -4.43 -24.03 24.69
C ASP A 300 -5.12 -23.41 23.46
N LEU A 301 -5.04 -24.10 22.33
CA LEU A 301 -5.49 -23.63 21.01
C LEU A 301 -6.58 -24.58 20.45
N PRO A 302 -7.77 -24.62 21.07
CA PRO A 302 -8.85 -25.52 20.67
C PRO A 302 -9.38 -25.23 19.25
N GLU A 303 -9.07 -24.06 18.69
CA GLU A 303 -9.42 -23.73 17.31
C GLU A 303 -8.59 -24.51 16.27
N LEU A 304 -7.41 -25.04 16.61
CA LEU A 304 -6.53 -25.71 15.65
C LEU A 304 -6.92 -27.17 15.39
N SER A 305 -6.85 -27.60 14.13
CA SER A 305 -7.01 -29.00 13.77
C SER A 305 -5.73 -29.80 14.05
N GLY A 306 -5.83 -31.13 14.03
CA GLY A 306 -4.65 -32.02 14.18
C GLY A 306 -3.58 -31.74 13.13
N ASP A 307 -3.98 -31.61 11.86
CA ASP A 307 -3.07 -31.34 10.74
C ASP A 307 -2.36 -29.98 10.85
N GLU A 308 -3.03 -28.97 11.42
CA GLU A 308 -2.45 -27.65 11.65
C GLU A 308 -1.44 -27.66 12.81
N LEU A 309 -1.74 -28.41 13.87
CA LEU A 309 -0.81 -28.62 14.98
C LEU A 309 0.46 -29.33 14.48
N GLU A 310 0.33 -30.34 13.62
CA GLU A 310 1.47 -31.04 13.00
C GLU A 310 2.34 -30.08 12.17
N GLN A 311 1.73 -29.26 11.30
CA GLN A 311 2.45 -28.24 10.54
C GLN A 311 3.20 -27.24 11.43
N ILE A 312 2.62 -26.84 12.56
CA ILE A 312 3.23 -25.92 13.52
C ILE A 312 4.40 -26.61 14.27
N GLU A 313 4.24 -27.87 14.65
CA GLU A 313 5.30 -28.65 15.32
C GLU A 313 6.50 -28.87 14.40
N ASP A 314 6.26 -29.12 13.12
CA ASP A 314 7.28 -29.33 12.09
C ASP A 314 8.02 -28.04 11.67
N ALA A 315 7.42 -26.87 11.91
CA ALA A 315 8.02 -25.59 11.59
C ALA A 315 9.21 -25.25 12.51
N ALA A 316 10.07 -24.34 12.03
CA ALA A 316 11.16 -23.78 12.84
C ALA A 316 10.59 -23.14 14.12
N GLU A 317 11.32 -23.28 15.24
CA GLU A 317 10.85 -22.82 16.56
C GLU A 317 10.43 -21.34 16.56
N GLU A 318 11.14 -20.52 15.80
CA GLU A 318 10.86 -19.09 15.61
C GLU A 318 9.56 -18.79 14.84
N ASP A 319 9.11 -19.70 13.99
CA ASP A 319 7.92 -19.55 13.14
C ASP A 319 6.65 -20.12 13.79
N ARG A 320 6.77 -21.08 14.71
CA ARG A 320 5.62 -21.80 15.30
C ARG A 320 4.54 -20.87 15.83
N ARG A 321 4.96 -19.86 16.59
CA ARG A 321 4.03 -18.88 17.18
C ARG A 321 3.34 -18.04 16.12
N TRP A 322 4.05 -17.68 15.06
CA TRP A 322 3.49 -16.92 13.95
C TRP A 322 2.46 -17.74 13.16
N LEU A 323 2.75 -19.01 12.87
CA LEU A 323 1.82 -19.92 12.20
C LEU A 323 0.54 -20.14 13.03
N ALA A 324 0.69 -20.39 14.32
CA ALA A 324 -0.44 -20.50 15.25
C ALA A 324 -1.29 -19.21 15.29
N LEU A 325 -0.63 -18.04 15.36
CA LEU A 325 -1.32 -16.75 15.31
C LEU A 325 -2.09 -16.57 13.99
N ARG A 326 -1.51 -16.94 12.83
CA ARG A 326 -2.19 -16.89 11.53
C ARG A 326 -3.42 -17.78 11.46
N ALA A 327 -3.30 -19.02 11.89
CA ALA A 327 -4.39 -20.00 11.89
C ALA A 327 -5.55 -19.56 12.79
N VAL A 328 -5.27 -19.25 14.06
CA VAL A 328 -6.31 -18.86 15.02
C VAL A 328 -7.02 -17.58 14.60
N THR A 329 -6.27 -16.57 14.15
CA THR A 329 -6.86 -15.30 13.69
C THR A 329 -7.74 -15.54 12.45
N ALA A 330 -7.30 -16.37 11.50
CA ALA A 330 -8.07 -16.72 10.32
C ALA A 330 -9.39 -17.42 10.66
N LYS A 331 -9.35 -18.41 11.56
CA LYS A 331 -10.54 -19.14 12.00
C LYS A 331 -11.52 -18.24 12.72
N ARG A 332 -11.05 -17.35 13.61
CA ARG A 332 -11.93 -16.37 14.28
C ARG A 332 -12.61 -15.42 13.29
N ALA A 333 -11.91 -15.00 12.23
CA ALA A 333 -12.51 -14.19 11.17
C ALA A 333 -13.59 -14.98 10.40
N LEU A 334 -13.33 -16.24 10.05
CA LEU A 334 -14.32 -17.11 9.41
C LEU A 334 -15.55 -17.34 10.28
N MET A 335 -15.36 -17.63 11.56
CA MET A 335 -16.48 -17.83 12.50
C MET A 335 -17.30 -16.56 12.65
N ALA A 336 -16.66 -15.39 12.70
CA ALA A 336 -17.37 -14.11 12.71
C ALA A 336 -18.22 -13.91 11.43
N ALA A 337 -17.68 -14.24 10.25
CA ALA A 337 -18.41 -14.18 8.97
C ALA A 337 -19.58 -15.17 8.89
N ASP A 338 -19.44 -16.33 9.54
CA ASP A 338 -20.47 -17.38 9.60
C ASP A 338 -21.53 -17.15 10.69
N GLY A 339 -21.39 -16.10 11.51
CA GLY A 339 -22.27 -15.88 12.66
C GLY A 339 -22.08 -16.94 13.75
N HIS A 340 -20.88 -17.53 13.85
CA HIS A 340 -20.47 -18.53 14.85
C HIS A 340 -21.29 -19.83 14.81
N GLN A 341 -21.74 -20.25 13.62
CA GLN A 341 -22.52 -21.48 13.46
C GLN A 341 -21.64 -22.72 13.24
N ALA A 342 -20.40 -22.56 12.78
CA ALA A 342 -19.46 -23.65 12.51
C ALA A 342 -18.55 -23.88 13.72
N ASP A 343 -18.02 -25.10 13.82
CA ASP A 343 -16.89 -25.39 14.70
C ASP A 343 -15.60 -24.90 14.03
N PRO A 344 -14.83 -23.97 14.64
CA PRO A 344 -13.57 -23.51 14.08
C PRO A 344 -12.56 -24.63 13.85
N ALA A 345 -12.53 -25.67 14.69
CA ALA A 345 -11.59 -26.78 14.57
C ALA A 345 -11.84 -27.63 13.31
N ALA A 346 -13.09 -27.64 12.82
CA ALA A 346 -13.46 -28.35 11.61
C ALA A 346 -12.97 -27.65 10.33
N ALA A 347 -12.74 -26.34 10.35
CA ALA A 347 -12.21 -25.59 9.22
C ALA A 347 -10.68 -25.66 9.21
N GLY A 348 -10.10 -26.44 8.29
CA GLY A 348 -8.64 -26.56 8.15
C GLY A 348 -8.07 -25.74 6.98
N PHE A 349 -6.78 -25.41 7.09
CA PHE A 349 -6.00 -24.79 6.01
C PHE A 349 -4.87 -25.74 5.53
N PRO A 350 -4.67 -25.90 4.21
CA PRO A 350 -3.73 -26.87 3.66
C PRO A 350 -2.26 -26.52 3.88
N ASP A 351 -1.92 -25.23 3.95
CA ASP A 351 -0.54 -24.75 4.10
C ASP A 351 -0.54 -23.45 4.92
N LEU A 352 -0.10 -23.53 6.17
CA LEU A 352 -0.01 -22.36 7.06
C LEU A 352 1.14 -21.41 6.71
N ALA A 353 2.12 -21.87 5.92
CA ALA A 353 3.25 -21.06 5.47
C ALA A 353 2.89 -20.22 4.23
N ASP A 354 1.84 -20.56 3.49
CA ASP A 354 1.41 -19.81 2.30
C ASP A 354 1.03 -18.36 2.68
N PRO A 355 1.77 -17.34 2.19
CA PRO A 355 1.44 -15.94 2.47
C PRO A 355 0.18 -15.46 1.73
N GLY A 356 -0.33 -16.25 0.77
CA GLY A 356 -1.55 -15.97 0.03
C GLY A 356 -2.79 -15.96 0.91
N PRO A 357 -3.92 -15.46 0.38
CA PRO A 357 -5.16 -15.50 1.13
C PRO A 357 -5.72 -16.93 1.18
N TRP A 358 -6.21 -17.34 2.34
CA TRP A 358 -6.57 -18.73 2.59
C TRP A 358 -8.03 -19.03 2.30
N GLN A 359 -8.29 -20.27 1.90
CA GLN A 359 -9.64 -20.82 1.78
C GLN A 359 -9.73 -22.03 2.71
N ALA A 360 -10.80 -22.09 3.51
CA ALA A 360 -11.05 -23.26 4.35
C ALA A 360 -11.40 -24.46 3.48
N GLN A 361 -10.87 -25.64 3.82
CA GLN A 361 -11.19 -26.87 3.11
C GLN A 361 -12.68 -27.22 3.19
N SER A 362 -13.23 -27.72 2.08
CA SER A 362 -14.65 -28.04 1.91
C SER A 362 -14.99 -29.45 2.42
N ASP A 363 -14.78 -29.70 3.70
CA ASP A 363 -15.28 -30.94 4.31
C ASP A 363 -16.82 -30.96 4.31
N PRO A 364 -17.47 -32.14 4.22
CA PRO A 364 -18.94 -32.25 4.22
C PRO A 364 -19.54 -31.60 5.48
N GLY A 365 -20.19 -30.45 5.33
CA GLY A 365 -20.74 -29.63 6.42
C GLY A 365 -20.19 -28.19 6.50
N LEU A 366 -19.06 -27.91 5.85
CA LEU A 366 -18.42 -26.58 5.78
C LEU A 366 -18.51 -25.93 4.40
N GLU A 367 -19.34 -26.46 3.51
CA GLU A 367 -19.60 -25.93 2.16
C GLU A 367 -19.95 -24.42 2.17
N ARG A 368 -20.59 -23.95 3.25
CA ARG A 368 -20.92 -22.54 3.44
C ARG A 368 -19.70 -21.66 3.72
N LEU A 369 -18.60 -22.22 4.24
CA LEU A 369 -17.34 -21.52 4.46
C LEU A 369 -16.52 -21.38 3.18
N ALA A 370 -16.72 -22.27 2.20
CA ALA A 370 -15.99 -22.25 0.92
C ALA A 370 -16.20 -20.98 0.09
N ARG A 371 -17.23 -20.18 0.40
CA ARG A 371 -17.46 -18.87 -0.24
C ARG A 371 -16.53 -17.76 0.27
N TRP A 372 -15.84 -18.00 1.38
CA TRP A 372 -15.00 -17.01 2.04
C TRP A 372 -13.53 -17.25 1.73
N GLN A 373 -12.81 -16.15 1.56
CA GLN A 373 -11.36 -16.11 1.50
C GLN A 373 -10.86 -15.26 2.67
N VAL A 374 -9.84 -15.72 3.37
CA VAL A 374 -9.24 -15.03 4.50
C VAL A 374 -8.00 -14.27 4.06
N VAL A 375 -8.02 -12.95 4.24
CA VAL A 375 -6.87 -12.07 4.00
C VAL A 375 -6.24 -11.72 5.34
N HIS A 376 -4.94 -11.96 5.48
CA HIS A 376 -4.16 -11.55 6.65
C HIS A 376 -3.60 -10.13 6.48
N LEU A 377 -3.54 -9.42 7.60
CA LEU A 377 -3.01 -8.07 7.70
C LEU A 377 -1.95 -8.07 8.80
N PRO A 378 -0.65 -8.18 8.45
CA PRO A 378 0.41 -8.06 9.44
C PRO A 378 0.44 -6.64 10.00
N LEU A 379 0.36 -6.51 11.32
CA LEU A 379 0.29 -5.23 12.01
C LEU A 379 1.47 -5.09 12.98
N HIS A 380 2.29 -4.07 12.77
CA HIS A 380 3.34 -3.71 13.73
C HIS A 380 2.80 -2.65 14.69
N THR A 381 2.93 -2.93 15.99
CA THR A 381 2.41 -2.06 17.05
C THR A 381 3.56 -1.72 18.00
N SER A 382 3.44 -0.61 18.73
CA SER A 382 4.42 -0.23 19.76
C SER A 382 4.58 -1.27 20.88
N ARG A 383 3.66 -2.22 21.00
CA ARG A 383 3.64 -3.29 22.02
C ARG A 383 3.89 -4.70 21.45
N GLY A 384 4.39 -4.81 20.22
CA GLY A 384 4.72 -6.08 19.58
C GLY A 384 3.90 -6.35 18.32
N GLU A 385 3.94 -7.60 17.86
CA GLU A 385 3.26 -8.02 16.64
C GLU A 385 1.78 -8.35 16.89
N ALA A 386 0.94 -7.79 16.02
CA ALA A 386 -0.46 -8.12 15.92
C ALA A 386 -0.78 -8.62 14.52
N LEU A 387 -1.81 -9.43 14.41
CA LEU A 387 -2.29 -9.95 13.16
C LEU A 387 -3.79 -9.69 13.05
N GLY A 388 -4.18 -8.99 11.99
CA GLY A 388 -5.56 -8.94 11.55
C GLY A 388 -5.84 -10.07 10.56
N ALA A 389 -7.07 -10.60 10.57
CA ALA A 389 -7.60 -11.44 9.52
C ALA A 389 -9.00 -10.97 9.16
N VAL A 390 -9.31 -10.98 7.87
CA VAL A 390 -10.62 -10.56 7.35
C VAL A 390 -11.12 -11.66 6.43
N ALA A 391 -12.29 -12.20 6.73
CA ALA A 391 -12.99 -13.14 5.87
C ALA A 391 -13.89 -12.34 4.92
N VAL A 392 -13.57 -12.38 3.63
CA VAL A 392 -14.31 -11.69 2.56
C VAL A 392 -14.84 -12.68 1.53
N PRO A 393 -15.92 -12.35 0.80
CA PRO A 393 -16.41 -13.19 -0.29
C PRO A 393 -15.34 -13.39 -1.37
N HIS A 394 -15.33 -14.59 -1.99
CA HIS A 394 -14.36 -14.96 -3.01
C HIS A 394 -14.39 -14.01 -4.25
N GLY A 395 -13.24 -13.43 -4.59
CA GLY A 395 -13.06 -12.51 -5.72
C GLY A 395 -11.89 -11.56 -5.50
N THR A 396 -11.45 -10.84 -6.54
CA THR A 396 -10.45 -9.80 -6.38
C THR A 396 -11.07 -8.63 -5.64
N VAL A 397 -10.60 -8.37 -4.42
CA VAL A 397 -11.10 -7.27 -3.61
C VAL A 397 -10.04 -6.18 -3.53
N ARG A 398 -10.37 -4.99 -4.04
CA ARG A 398 -9.60 -3.79 -3.78
C ARG A 398 -9.61 -3.50 -2.28
N LEU A 399 -8.46 -3.14 -1.72
CA LEU A 399 -8.29 -2.78 -0.34
C LEU A 399 -8.16 -1.25 -0.17
N SER A 400 -8.96 -0.72 0.75
CA SER A 400 -8.87 0.65 1.26
C SER A 400 -8.64 0.62 2.77
N LEU A 401 -7.39 0.75 3.22
CA LEU A 401 -7.02 0.73 4.65
C LEU A 401 -6.72 2.14 5.17
N ASP A 402 -7.25 2.46 6.35
CA ASP A 402 -6.96 3.67 7.10
C ASP A 402 -6.35 3.37 8.48
N ILE A 403 -5.21 3.97 8.76
CA ILE A 403 -4.53 3.99 10.06
C ILE A 403 -4.38 5.46 10.47
N PRO A 404 -5.20 5.99 11.39
CA PRO A 404 -5.06 7.37 11.84
C PRO A 404 -3.73 7.55 12.60
N SER A 405 -3.27 8.80 12.76
CA SER A 405 -2.05 9.05 13.54
C SER A 405 -2.25 8.68 15.00
N GLU A 406 -1.22 8.14 15.67
CA GLU A 406 -1.25 7.94 17.13
C GLU A 406 -1.48 9.28 17.89
N GLU A 407 -1.02 10.40 17.31
CA GLU A 407 -1.26 11.77 17.80
C GLU A 407 -2.58 12.40 17.33
N GLN A 408 -3.48 11.65 16.68
CA GLN A 408 -4.84 12.13 16.38
C GLN A 408 -5.72 12.01 17.66
N ARG A 409 -5.24 12.73 18.67
CA ARG A 409 -5.87 13.27 19.89
C ARG A 409 -6.44 12.27 20.88
#